data_AF-A0A5C7L1W3-F1
#
_entry.id   AF-A0A5C7L1W3-F1
#
_cell.length_a   1.000
_cell.length_b   1.000
_cell.length_c   1.000
_cell.angle_alpha   90.00
_cell.angle_beta   90.00
_cell.angle_gamma   90.00
#
_symmetry.space_group_name_H-M   'P 1'
#
loop_
_entity.id
_entity.type
_entity.pdbx_description
1 polymer ?
#
loop_
_entity_poly.entity_id
_entity_poly.type
_entity_poly.pdbx_seq_one_letter_code
_entity_poly.pdbx_strand_id
1 'polypeptide(L)'
;MYAQYFQLREMPFTISPDPAYLYMSTRHQEALGHLLYGTGQYGGFVQLTGEVGTGKTTVVRTLLEQKLADVDVAMIHNPRQGEQEFVQTVCDELGVKYPKRGLTLKMLVDALNEHLLKAHASGRRTVLIIDEAQNLQPAVLEQVRLLTNLETHKEKLLRIMLVGQPELNDLLARPDLRQLAQRVTARYHLTPLSAAETAEYVRHRLRVAGGSTGLFDDGALREIHRQSGGVPRLINIICDRALLGAYGSGHHGITAEMVATAARESTSMAAAKPRALRFVDALSRLELVFAPLAVVLAGTLIYQVVMDHLPPAPAAAEVPAVVKPLLAPPTPPASPDTPQLLHLTQPLPVVMSRLVKLWAPDFRMAPSDNVCAVLKRKRLECFKDSGKWTDLGTYNRPAILTLQSTDSAMHHVLLRSLDTNYATLDTAMGPQRYPLEELDRLWTGEYLLLWQRDVDDNAIGPDSRGASVLWLRRRLAQLDGQPPPQPLYGFYDAGLRDQVLRFQKQHGLEASGVVRTHTLIALGNERAGTPTLSGASP
;
A
#
# COMPACT_ATOMS: atom_id res chain seq x y z
N MET A 1 -3.82 18.88 -35.79
CA MET A 1 -4.25 18.05 -36.93
C MET A 1 -5.65 17.46 -36.69
N TYR A 2 -5.87 16.67 -35.64
CA TYR A 2 -7.23 16.16 -35.33
C TYR A 2 -8.20 17.27 -34.88
N ALA A 3 -7.73 18.33 -34.22
CA ALA A 3 -8.61 19.40 -33.73
C ALA A 3 -9.46 20.00 -34.86
N GLN A 4 -8.84 20.35 -35.99
CA GLN A 4 -9.55 20.85 -37.18
C GLN A 4 -10.50 19.80 -37.77
N TYR A 5 -10.10 18.54 -37.81
CA TYR A 5 -10.92 17.44 -38.34
C TYR A 5 -12.23 17.26 -37.55
N PHE A 6 -12.16 17.37 -36.23
CA PHE A 6 -13.33 17.32 -35.34
C PHE A 6 -13.97 18.70 -35.08
N GLN A 7 -13.57 19.73 -35.83
CA GLN A 7 -14.07 21.11 -35.72
C GLN A 7 -13.90 21.73 -34.31
N LEU A 8 -12.84 21.33 -33.62
CA LEU A 8 -12.40 21.87 -32.34
C LEU A 8 -11.52 23.10 -32.57
N ARG A 9 -11.68 24.13 -31.72
CA ARG A 9 -10.85 25.33 -31.75
C ARG A 9 -9.41 25.05 -31.33
N GLU A 10 -9.25 24.13 -30.37
CA GLU A 10 -7.97 23.72 -29.81
C GLU A 10 -8.06 22.27 -29.29
N MET A 11 -6.96 21.76 -28.72
CA MET A 11 -6.88 20.38 -28.22
C MET A 11 -7.51 20.27 -26.82
N PRO A 12 -8.63 19.55 -26.66
CA PRO A 12 -9.40 19.53 -25.40
C PRO A 12 -8.73 18.76 -24.26
N PHE A 13 -7.84 17.81 -24.57
CA PHE A 13 -7.28 16.86 -23.61
C PHE A 13 -5.79 17.07 -23.34
N THR A 14 -5.31 18.31 -23.49
CA THR A 14 -3.95 18.65 -23.07
C THR A 14 -3.80 18.48 -21.55
N ILE A 15 -2.62 18.04 -21.13
CA ILE A 15 -2.25 17.89 -19.70
C ILE A 15 -1.81 19.24 -19.11
N SER A 16 -1.59 20.25 -19.96
CA SER A 16 -1.25 21.60 -19.53
C SER A 16 -2.35 22.16 -18.62
N PRO A 17 -2.00 22.81 -17.51
CA PRO A 17 -2.98 23.39 -16.61
C PRO A 17 -3.50 24.70 -17.22
N ASP A 18 -4.61 24.61 -17.97
CA ASP A 18 -5.39 25.76 -18.41
C ASP A 18 -6.63 25.92 -17.51
N PRO A 19 -6.80 27.06 -16.82
CA PRO A 19 -7.96 27.34 -15.97
C PRO A 19 -9.31 27.21 -16.70
N ALA A 20 -9.36 27.48 -18.01
CA ALA A 20 -10.61 27.38 -18.78
C ALA A 20 -11.14 25.93 -18.86
N TYR A 21 -10.25 24.95 -18.73
CA TYR A 21 -10.56 23.51 -18.80
C TYR A 21 -10.80 22.88 -17.42
N LEU A 22 -10.92 23.72 -16.39
CA LEU A 22 -11.15 23.29 -15.03
C LEU A 22 -12.58 22.84 -14.81
N TYR A 23 -12.77 21.53 -14.70
CA TYR A 23 -14.02 20.94 -14.26
C TYR A 23 -14.02 20.77 -12.74
N MET A 24 -14.87 21.54 -12.06
CA MET A 24 -15.07 21.45 -10.61
C MET A 24 -16.14 20.43 -10.24
N SER A 25 -15.74 19.16 -10.15
CA SER A 25 -16.61 18.12 -9.62
C SER A 25 -16.93 18.38 -8.13
N THR A 26 -17.98 17.74 -7.60
CA THR A 26 -18.39 17.90 -6.18
C THR A 26 -17.21 17.68 -5.24
N ARG A 27 -16.37 16.67 -5.51
CA ARG A 27 -15.18 16.36 -4.72
C ARG A 27 -14.09 17.44 -4.79
N HIS A 28 -13.94 18.07 -5.96
CA HIS A 28 -13.01 19.20 -6.11
C HIS A 28 -13.52 20.44 -5.36
N GLN A 29 -14.84 20.67 -5.36
CA GLN A 29 -15.48 21.75 -4.61
C GLN A 29 -15.33 21.54 -3.10
N GLU A 30 -15.55 20.32 -2.62
CA GLU A 30 -15.30 19.94 -1.23
C GLU A 30 -13.83 20.11 -0.84
N ALA A 31 -12.90 19.63 -1.67
CA ALA A 31 -11.46 19.82 -1.45
C ALA A 31 -11.08 21.30 -1.38
N LEU A 32 -11.63 22.13 -2.27
CA LEU A 32 -11.41 23.57 -2.26
C LEU A 32 -12.00 24.23 -1.01
N GLY A 33 -13.22 23.87 -0.63
CA GLY A 33 -13.85 24.34 0.61
C GLY A 33 -13.03 23.98 1.85
N HIS A 34 -12.44 22.78 1.85
CA HIS A 34 -11.53 22.33 2.90
C HIS A 34 -10.25 23.16 2.98
N LEU A 35 -9.64 23.50 1.85
CA LEU A 35 -8.49 24.40 1.82
C LEU A 35 -8.86 25.82 2.25
N LEU A 36 -9.99 26.34 1.78
CA LEU A 36 -10.50 27.67 2.14
C LEU A 36 -10.75 27.79 3.64
N TYR A 37 -11.35 26.78 4.26
CA TYR A 37 -11.48 26.69 5.71
C TYR A 37 -10.12 26.81 6.41
N GLY A 38 -9.09 26.14 5.87
CA GLY A 38 -7.70 26.23 6.33
C GLY A 38 -7.07 27.63 6.27
N THR A 39 -7.58 28.53 5.43
CA THR A 39 -7.11 29.94 5.33
C THR A 39 -7.80 30.89 6.32
N GLY A 40 -8.85 30.42 7.01
CA GLY A 40 -9.69 31.23 7.90
C GLY A 40 -9.02 31.64 9.22
N GLN A 41 -9.77 32.34 10.09
CA GLN A 41 -9.29 32.80 11.40
C GLN A 41 -8.86 31.64 12.31
N TYR A 42 -9.60 30.53 12.31
CA TYR A 42 -9.25 29.28 13.02
C TYR A 42 -8.39 28.34 12.17
N GLY A 43 -7.87 28.84 11.04
CA GLY A 43 -7.07 28.09 10.09
C GLY A 43 -5.83 27.51 10.77
N GLY A 44 -5.72 26.18 10.70
CA GLY A 44 -4.63 25.42 11.27
C GLY A 44 -3.79 24.72 10.21
N PHE A 45 -3.14 23.65 10.62
CA PHE A 45 -2.43 22.77 9.71
C PHE A 45 -3.44 21.90 8.95
N VAL A 46 -3.46 21.94 7.62
CA VAL A 46 -4.42 21.24 6.76
C VAL A 46 -3.69 20.27 5.85
N GLN A 47 -4.33 19.14 5.56
CA GLN A 47 -3.80 18.14 4.65
C GLN A 47 -4.79 17.80 3.53
N LEU A 48 -4.29 17.82 2.30
CA LEU A 48 -4.98 17.33 1.10
C LEU A 48 -4.16 16.20 0.47
N THR A 49 -4.73 15.00 0.43
CA THR A 49 -4.11 13.84 -0.25
C THR A 49 -4.94 13.40 -1.44
N GLY A 50 -4.37 12.56 -2.31
CA GLY A 50 -5.08 11.96 -3.43
C GLY A 50 -4.10 11.30 -4.39
N GLU A 51 -4.60 10.38 -5.21
CA GLU A 51 -3.79 9.66 -6.20
C GLU A 51 -3.12 10.59 -7.23
N VAL A 52 -2.10 10.08 -7.92
CA VAL A 52 -1.44 10.85 -8.98
C VAL A 52 -2.44 11.19 -10.07
N GLY A 53 -2.53 12.48 -10.42
CA GLY A 53 -3.41 12.94 -11.51
C GLY A 53 -4.88 13.12 -11.14
N THR A 54 -5.26 13.08 -9.85
CA THR A 54 -6.64 13.35 -9.38
C THR A 54 -7.05 14.82 -9.40
N GLY A 55 -6.11 15.76 -9.62
CA GLY A 55 -6.43 17.19 -9.70
C GLY A 55 -6.01 18.02 -8.48
N LYS A 56 -5.18 17.48 -7.56
CA LYS A 56 -4.68 18.21 -6.38
C LYS A 56 -4.08 19.57 -6.70
N THR A 57 -3.09 19.63 -7.61
CA THR A 57 -2.46 20.89 -8.05
C THR A 57 -3.48 21.84 -8.67
N THR A 58 -4.49 21.31 -9.34
CA THR A 58 -5.58 22.10 -9.93
C THR A 58 -6.45 22.76 -8.85
N VAL A 59 -6.79 22.03 -7.79
CA VAL A 59 -7.50 22.60 -6.62
C VAL A 59 -6.68 23.70 -5.96
N VAL A 60 -5.38 23.46 -5.73
CA VAL A 60 -4.47 24.46 -5.16
C VAL A 60 -4.37 25.71 -6.05
N ARG A 61 -4.22 25.53 -7.36
CA ARG A 61 -4.17 26.66 -8.29
C ARG A 61 -5.47 27.47 -8.25
N THR A 62 -6.62 26.79 -8.17
CA THR A 62 -7.91 27.48 -8.04
C THR A 62 -7.97 28.31 -6.77
N LEU A 63 -7.49 27.79 -5.65
CA LEU A 63 -7.39 28.53 -4.39
C LEU A 63 -6.57 29.82 -4.56
N LEU A 64 -5.44 29.74 -5.26
CA LEU A 64 -4.58 30.91 -5.52
C LEU A 64 -5.25 31.93 -6.46
N GLU A 65 -6.00 31.46 -7.45
CA GLU A 65 -6.72 32.31 -8.41
C GLU A 65 -7.89 33.07 -7.78
N GLN A 66 -8.45 32.59 -6.65
CA GLN A 66 -9.51 33.29 -5.92
C GLN A 66 -9.06 34.61 -5.29
N LYS A 67 -7.75 34.94 -5.29
CA LYS A 67 -7.18 36.17 -4.73
C LYS A 67 -7.73 36.49 -3.34
N LEU A 68 -7.42 35.62 -2.39
CA LEU A 68 -7.84 35.76 -1.00
C LEU A 68 -7.38 37.11 -0.44
N ALA A 69 -8.34 37.95 -0.05
CA ALA A 69 -8.05 39.25 0.55
C ALA A 69 -7.26 39.08 1.86
N ASP A 70 -6.22 39.89 2.02
CA ASP A 70 -5.38 39.92 3.22
C ASP A 70 -4.70 38.58 3.53
N VAL A 71 -4.32 37.83 2.49
CA VAL A 71 -3.55 36.57 2.63
C VAL A 71 -2.26 36.64 1.80
N ASP A 72 -1.14 36.51 2.49
CA ASP A 72 0.18 36.30 1.89
C ASP A 72 0.39 34.78 1.72
N VAL A 73 0.73 34.33 0.51
CA VAL A 73 0.91 32.90 0.22
C VAL A 73 2.35 32.62 -0.19
N ALA A 74 2.95 31.61 0.44
CA ALA A 74 4.19 30.98 -0.03
C ALA A 74 3.91 29.58 -0.54
N MET A 75 4.45 29.23 -1.71
CA MET A 75 4.24 27.90 -2.30
C MET A 75 5.56 27.17 -2.53
N ILE A 76 5.67 25.97 -1.98
CA ILE A 76 6.82 25.07 -2.19
C ILE A 76 6.37 23.96 -3.13
N HIS A 77 6.87 23.97 -4.36
CA HIS A 77 6.55 22.95 -5.37
C HIS A 77 7.43 21.70 -5.28
N ASN A 78 8.68 21.84 -4.82
CA ASN A 78 9.66 20.75 -4.78
C ASN A 78 10.34 20.69 -3.40
N PRO A 79 9.78 19.94 -2.45
CA PRO A 79 10.28 19.92 -1.07
C PRO A 79 11.52 19.04 -0.83
N ARG A 80 12.29 18.68 -1.88
CA ARG A 80 13.50 17.83 -1.77
C ARG A 80 14.75 18.60 -1.33
N GLN A 81 14.59 19.49 -0.35
CA GLN A 81 15.62 20.39 0.15
C GLN A 81 16.01 20.03 1.59
N GLY A 82 17.16 20.55 2.04
CA GLY A 82 17.54 20.48 3.46
C GLY A 82 16.76 21.48 4.32
N GLU A 83 16.90 21.39 5.64
CA GLU A 83 16.20 22.26 6.61
C GLU A 83 16.44 23.76 6.36
N GLN A 84 17.69 24.15 6.14
CA GLN A 84 18.04 25.56 5.90
C GLN A 84 17.49 26.08 4.57
N GLU A 85 17.65 25.31 3.49
CA GLU A 85 17.12 25.66 2.16
C GLU A 85 15.60 25.75 2.15
N PHE A 86 14.92 24.89 2.91
CA PHE A 86 13.46 24.93 3.04
C PHE A 86 13.00 26.27 3.64
N VAL A 87 13.53 26.66 4.80
CA VAL A 87 13.14 27.94 5.43
C VAL A 87 13.58 29.12 4.58
N GLN A 88 14.72 29.02 3.91
CA GLN A 88 15.18 30.04 2.96
C GLN A 88 14.18 30.23 1.81
N THR A 89 13.71 29.14 1.21
CA THR A 89 12.72 29.19 0.13
C THR A 89 11.40 29.81 0.61
N VAL A 90 10.95 29.50 1.84
CA VAL A 90 9.77 30.14 2.45
C VAL A 90 9.99 31.65 2.60
N CYS A 91 11.16 32.07 3.07
CA CYS A 91 11.50 33.49 3.16
C CYS A 91 11.50 34.17 1.78
N ASP A 92 12.06 33.52 0.76
CA ASP A 92 12.12 34.06 -0.60
C ASP A 92 10.71 34.24 -1.21
N GLU A 93 9.85 33.23 -1.07
CA GLU A 93 8.44 33.27 -1.53
C GLU A 93 7.63 34.37 -0.84
N LEU A 94 7.88 34.63 0.45
CA LEU A 94 7.23 35.70 1.22
C LEU A 94 7.91 37.08 1.05
N GLY A 95 9.01 37.18 0.31
CA GLY A 95 9.78 38.41 0.16
C GLY A 95 10.48 38.88 1.45
N VAL A 96 10.76 37.96 2.37
CA VAL A 96 11.46 38.22 3.63
C VAL A 96 12.94 38.45 3.35
N LYS A 97 13.47 39.59 3.81
CA LYS A 97 14.90 39.90 3.70
C LYS A 97 15.67 39.26 4.84
N TYR A 98 16.75 38.56 4.52
CA TYR A 98 17.67 37.97 5.49
C TYR A 98 19.14 38.18 5.08
N PRO A 99 20.11 38.13 6.02
CA PRO A 99 21.52 38.33 5.71
C PRO A 99 22.10 37.20 4.85
N LYS A 100 22.82 37.53 3.77
CA LYS A 100 23.40 36.51 2.85
C LYS A 100 24.74 35.91 3.32
N ARG A 101 25.47 36.59 4.21
CA ARG A 101 26.76 36.12 4.74
C ARG A 101 26.57 35.57 6.15
N GLY A 102 27.23 34.45 6.45
CA GLY A 102 27.10 33.78 7.75
C GLY A 102 25.69 33.27 8.02
N LEU A 103 24.94 32.93 6.97
CA LEU A 103 23.55 32.50 7.07
C LEU A 103 23.45 31.26 7.96
N THR A 104 22.55 31.33 8.93
CA THR A 104 22.18 30.20 9.79
C THR A 104 20.68 30.00 9.77
N LEU A 105 20.24 28.77 10.05
CA LEU A 105 18.81 28.45 10.18
C LEU A 105 18.09 29.37 11.18
N LYS A 106 18.73 29.69 12.32
CA LYS A 106 18.15 30.59 13.32
C LYS A 106 17.87 31.98 12.74
N MET A 107 18.80 32.54 11.98
CA MET A 107 18.62 33.87 11.36
C MET A 107 17.44 33.89 10.37
N LEU A 108 17.22 32.80 9.64
CA LEU A 108 16.06 32.65 8.75
C LEU A 108 14.76 32.60 9.53
N VAL A 109 14.70 31.78 10.59
CA VAL A 109 13.52 31.65 11.44
C VAL A 109 13.19 32.95 12.15
N ASP A 110 14.20 33.67 12.66
CA ASP A 110 14.02 34.98 13.32
C ASP A 110 13.45 36.01 12.32
N ALA A 111 14.00 36.09 11.10
CA ALA A 111 13.52 37.00 10.05
C ALA A 111 12.08 36.65 9.61
N LEU A 112 11.78 35.36 9.47
CA LEU A 112 10.44 34.88 9.15
C LEU A 112 9.45 35.25 10.25
N ASN A 113 9.79 35.00 11.51
CA ASN A 113 8.93 35.34 12.65
C ASN A 113 8.62 36.84 12.71
N GLU A 114 9.63 37.70 12.52
CA GLU A 114 9.44 39.16 12.48
C GLU A 114 8.49 39.57 11.34
N HIS A 115 8.65 38.97 10.16
CA HIS A 115 7.75 39.22 9.03
C HIS A 115 6.30 38.79 9.34
N LEU A 116 6.12 37.58 9.88
CA LEU A 116 4.80 37.05 10.21
C LEU A 116 4.08 37.91 11.27
N LEU A 117 4.81 38.41 12.27
CA LEU A 117 4.26 39.35 13.27
C LEU A 117 3.82 40.67 12.62
N LYS A 118 4.60 41.22 11.67
CA LYS A 118 4.23 42.44 10.94
C LYS A 118 3.01 42.23 10.05
N ALA A 119 2.94 41.09 9.34
CA ALA A 119 1.79 40.73 8.52
C ALA A 119 0.52 40.64 9.38
N HIS A 120 0.60 39.92 10.51
CA HIS A 120 -0.49 39.78 11.47
C HIS A 120 -0.92 41.12 12.08
N ALA A 121 0.01 41.98 12.50
CA ALA A 121 -0.30 43.32 13.01
C ALA A 121 -1.00 44.22 11.97
N SER A 122 -0.81 43.93 10.68
CA SER A 122 -1.47 44.60 9.57
C SER A 122 -2.81 43.93 9.17
N GLY A 123 -3.29 42.95 9.95
CA GLY A 123 -4.50 42.19 9.66
C GLY A 123 -4.35 41.13 8.55
N ARG A 124 -3.13 40.94 8.03
CA ARG A 124 -2.85 39.94 6.99
C ARG A 124 -2.53 38.58 7.60
N ARG A 125 -2.88 37.53 6.88
CA ARG A 125 -2.66 36.12 7.25
C ARG A 125 -1.60 35.54 6.32
N THR A 126 -0.73 34.68 6.85
CA THR A 126 0.25 33.98 6.01
C THR A 126 -0.09 32.50 5.88
N VAL A 127 -0.10 32.00 4.64
CA VAL A 127 -0.35 30.60 4.29
C VAL A 127 0.87 30.03 3.57
N LEU A 128 1.38 28.90 4.06
CA LEU A 128 2.42 28.11 3.41
C LEU A 128 1.79 26.86 2.80
N ILE A 129 1.87 26.73 1.48
CA ILE A 129 1.42 25.54 0.74
C ILE A 129 2.64 24.72 0.35
N ILE A 130 2.67 23.45 0.73
CA ILE A 130 3.73 22.52 0.37
C ILE A 130 3.11 21.45 -0.52
N ASP A 131 3.39 21.53 -1.83
CA ASP A 131 2.98 20.52 -2.80
C ASP A 131 3.98 19.36 -2.83
N GLU A 132 3.53 18.19 -3.26
CA GLU A 132 4.31 16.95 -3.27
C GLU A 132 4.97 16.63 -1.91
N ALA A 133 4.27 16.95 -0.81
CA ALA A 133 4.76 16.91 0.57
C ALA A 133 5.22 15.50 1.04
N GLN A 134 4.81 14.42 0.37
CA GLN A 134 5.32 13.08 0.64
C GLN A 134 6.84 12.94 0.35
N ASN A 135 7.44 13.89 -0.38
CA ASN A 135 8.88 13.94 -0.63
C ASN A 135 9.68 14.68 0.46
N LEU A 136 9.02 15.24 1.49
CA LEU A 136 9.71 15.90 2.61
C LEU A 136 10.55 14.90 3.42
N GLN A 137 11.76 15.31 3.79
CA GLN A 137 12.58 14.54 4.71
C GLN A 137 12.08 14.70 6.16
N PRO A 138 12.25 13.70 7.04
CA PRO A 138 11.82 13.79 8.44
C PRO A 138 12.36 15.01 9.19
N ALA A 139 13.62 15.39 8.94
CA ALA A 139 14.23 16.58 9.54
C ALA A 139 13.49 17.88 9.11
N VAL A 140 13.09 17.99 7.84
CA VAL A 140 12.32 19.14 7.36
C VAL A 140 10.91 19.13 7.93
N LEU A 141 10.28 17.96 8.11
CA LEU A 141 8.98 17.86 8.78
C LEU A 141 9.05 18.32 10.25
N GLU A 142 10.18 18.06 10.93
CA GLU A 142 10.42 18.61 12.26
C GLU A 142 10.55 20.13 12.22
N GLN A 143 11.23 20.71 11.22
CA GLN A 143 11.22 22.16 11.02
C GLN A 143 9.82 22.70 10.76
N VAL A 144 9.02 22.04 9.92
CA VAL A 144 7.61 22.39 9.69
C VAL A 144 6.84 22.35 11.02
N ARG A 145 7.06 21.34 11.87
CA ARG A 145 6.48 21.28 13.22
C ARG A 145 6.90 22.49 14.08
N LEU A 146 8.17 22.87 14.06
CA LEU A 146 8.66 24.03 14.81
C LEU A 146 8.07 25.35 14.30
N LEU A 147 7.93 25.53 12.99
CA LEU A 147 7.33 26.72 12.39
C LEU A 147 5.86 26.90 12.77
N THR A 148 5.12 25.81 13.03
CA THR A 148 3.73 25.91 13.54
C THR A 148 3.63 26.40 15.00
N ASN A 149 4.75 26.54 15.72
CA ASN A 149 4.81 27.23 17.01
C ASN A 149 4.93 28.74 16.90
N LEU A 150 5.08 29.29 15.69
CA LEU A 150 5.06 30.73 15.49
C LEU A 150 3.61 31.21 15.66
N GLU A 151 3.31 31.67 16.87
CA GLU A 151 1.97 32.09 17.29
C GLU A 151 2.05 33.26 18.27
N THR A 152 0.97 34.04 18.34
CA THR A 152 0.71 34.96 19.46
C THR A 152 -0.05 34.23 20.57
N HIS A 153 -0.28 34.88 21.70
CA HIS A 153 -1.13 34.32 22.76
C HIS A 153 -2.57 33.99 22.31
N LYS A 154 -3.01 34.50 21.16
CA LYS A 154 -4.38 34.38 20.67
C LYS A 154 -4.49 33.65 19.34
N GLU A 155 -3.48 33.72 18.48
CA GLU A 155 -3.61 33.28 17.08
C GLU A 155 -2.31 32.70 16.49
N LYS A 156 -2.48 31.73 15.58
CA LYS A 156 -1.39 31.18 14.76
C LYS A 156 -0.94 32.20 13.72
N LEU A 157 0.38 32.44 13.62
CA LEU A 157 0.94 33.36 12.64
C LEU A 157 1.14 32.72 11.26
N LEU A 158 1.42 31.41 11.23
CA LEU A 158 1.64 30.64 10.01
C LEU A 158 0.62 29.50 9.88
N ARG A 159 -0.14 29.50 8.78
CA ARG A 159 -1.05 28.41 8.39
C ARG A 159 -0.34 27.53 7.37
N ILE A 160 -0.41 26.21 7.51
CA ILE A 160 0.33 25.29 6.63
C ILE A 160 -0.64 24.31 5.96
N MET A 161 -0.50 24.15 4.65
CA MET A 161 -1.24 23.18 3.85
C MET A 161 -0.26 22.17 3.26
N LEU A 162 -0.39 20.90 3.65
CA LEU A 162 0.34 19.80 3.03
C LEU A 162 -0.50 19.18 1.92
N VAL A 163 0.00 19.25 0.70
CA VAL A 163 -0.62 18.66 -0.47
C VAL A 163 0.28 17.55 -0.98
N GLY A 164 -0.26 16.35 -1.16
CA GLY A 164 0.58 15.22 -1.52
C GLY A 164 -0.17 13.97 -1.93
N GLN A 165 0.58 12.91 -2.14
CA GLN A 165 0.08 11.57 -2.49
C GLN A 165 -0.30 10.80 -1.19
N PRO A 166 -1.00 9.64 -1.28
CA PRO A 166 -1.42 8.88 -0.10
C PRO A 166 -0.29 8.52 0.86
N GLU A 167 0.93 8.37 0.37
CA GLU A 167 2.16 8.10 1.14
C GLU A 167 2.46 9.20 2.17
N LEU A 168 1.90 10.40 2.00
CA LEU A 168 1.94 11.45 3.00
C LEU A 168 1.21 11.04 4.29
N ASN A 169 0.12 10.27 4.18
CA ASN A 169 -0.58 9.73 5.35
C ASN A 169 0.32 8.78 6.13
N ASP A 170 1.02 7.88 5.44
CA ASP A 170 1.96 6.94 6.05
C ASP A 170 3.14 7.66 6.70
N LEU A 171 3.65 8.70 6.04
CA LEU A 171 4.71 9.56 6.56
C LEU A 171 4.27 10.27 7.84
N LEU A 172 3.09 10.87 7.87
CA LEU A 172 2.55 11.53 9.07
C LEU A 172 2.11 10.54 10.15
N ALA A 173 1.80 9.29 9.80
CA ALA A 173 1.45 8.25 10.77
C ALA A 173 2.68 7.68 11.52
N ARG A 174 3.90 8.06 11.12
CA ARG A 174 5.11 7.60 11.81
C ARG A 174 5.15 8.11 13.25
N PRO A 175 5.61 7.29 14.22
CA PRO A 175 5.60 7.66 15.64
C PRO A 175 6.40 8.93 15.98
N ASP A 176 7.54 9.15 15.30
CA ASP A 176 8.39 10.34 15.42
C ASP A 176 7.70 11.62 14.94
N LEU A 177 6.70 11.51 14.05
CA LEU A 177 5.94 12.63 13.50
C LEU A 177 4.54 12.77 14.11
N ARG A 178 4.19 11.97 15.13
CA ARG A 178 2.87 11.98 15.78
C ARG A 178 2.47 13.36 16.27
N GLN A 179 3.42 14.15 16.79
CA GLN A 179 3.15 15.51 17.26
C GLN A 179 2.76 16.47 16.14
N LEU A 180 3.35 16.32 14.94
CA LEU A 180 2.98 17.09 13.76
C LEU A 180 1.60 16.65 13.25
N ALA A 181 1.37 15.33 13.19
CA ALA A 181 0.11 14.76 12.73
C ALA A 181 -1.09 15.18 13.59
N GLN A 182 -0.90 15.37 14.90
CA GLN A 182 -1.92 15.90 15.82
C GLN A 182 -2.25 17.37 15.59
N ARG A 183 -1.37 18.13 14.95
CA ARG A 183 -1.64 19.53 14.58
C ARG A 183 -2.50 19.65 13.33
N VAL A 184 -2.63 18.57 12.55
CA VAL A 184 -3.47 18.51 11.35
C VAL A 184 -4.93 18.62 11.76
N THR A 185 -5.48 19.83 11.67
CA THR A 185 -6.86 20.18 12.04
C THR A 185 -7.90 19.63 11.07
N ALA A 186 -7.50 19.42 9.81
CA ALA A 186 -8.42 19.03 8.76
C ALA A 186 -7.71 18.16 7.72
N ARG A 187 -8.28 17.00 7.39
CA ARG A 187 -7.77 16.06 6.38
C ARG A 187 -8.83 15.82 5.32
N TYR A 188 -8.45 15.96 4.05
CA TYR A 188 -9.30 15.59 2.92
C TYR A 188 -8.53 14.68 1.96
N HIS A 189 -9.19 13.65 1.45
CA HIS A 189 -8.63 12.75 0.46
C HIS A 189 -9.41 12.86 -0.85
N LEU A 190 -8.78 13.44 -1.86
CA LEU A 190 -9.34 13.63 -3.19
C LEU A 190 -9.29 12.31 -3.96
N THR A 191 -10.46 11.66 -4.05
CA THR A 191 -10.64 10.42 -4.81
C THR A 191 -10.83 10.68 -6.30
N PRO A 192 -10.63 9.66 -7.16
CA PRO A 192 -10.99 9.74 -8.58
C PRO A 192 -12.46 10.09 -8.84
N LEU A 193 -12.76 10.53 -10.07
CA LEU A 193 -14.11 10.86 -10.52
C LEU A 193 -14.98 9.61 -10.66
N SER A 194 -16.27 9.70 -10.31
CA SER A 194 -17.24 8.65 -10.62
C SER A 194 -17.48 8.52 -12.14
N ALA A 195 -18.20 7.47 -12.56
CA ALA A 195 -18.56 7.28 -13.97
C ALA A 195 -19.37 8.47 -14.53
N ALA A 196 -20.30 9.01 -13.74
CA ALA A 196 -21.10 10.17 -14.11
C ALA A 196 -20.22 11.43 -14.24
N GLU A 197 -19.38 11.70 -13.24
CA GLU A 197 -18.45 12.83 -13.26
C GLU A 197 -17.42 12.71 -14.39
N THR A 198 -16.98 11.49 -14.73
CA THR A 198 -16.06 11.23 -15.84
C THR A 198 -16.70 11.62 -17.18
N ALA A 199 -17.95 11.22 -17.39
CA ALA A 199 -18.70 11.59 -18.59
C ALA A 199 -18.88 13.12 -18.68
N GLU A 200 -19.21 13.76 -17.56
CA GLU A 200 -19.38 15.21 -17.50
C GLU A 200 -18.06 15.97 -17.70
N TYR A 201 -16.96 15.47 -17.14
CA TYR A 201 -15.61 15.99 -17.33
C TYR A 201 -15.20 15.98 -18.81
N VAL A 202 -15.39 14.85 -19.52
CA VAL A 202 -15.08 14.73 -20.95
C VAL A 202 -15.91 15.71 -21.77
N ARG A 203 -17.23 15.77 -21.51
CA ARG A 203 -18.14 16.71 -22.20
C ARG A 203 -17.80 18.17 -21.90
N HIS A 204 -17.43 18.49 -20.67
CA HIS A 204 -16.99 19.82 -20.29
C HIS A 204 -15.77 20.25 -21.11
N ARG A 205 -14.70 19.43 -21.14
CA ARG A 205 -13.50 19.76 -21.92
C ARG A 205 -13.77 19.91 -23.41
N LEU A 206 -14.63 19.06 -23.99
CA LEU A 206 -15.05 19.21 -25.39
C LEU A 206 -15.78 20.53 -25.64
N ARG A 207 -16.68 20.92 -24.73
CA ARG A 207 -17.43 22.18 -24.82
C ARG A 207 -16.50 23.39 -24.76
N VAL A 208 -15.52 23.38 -23.86
CA VAL A 208 -14.52 24.45 -23.75
C VAL A 208 -13.72 24.58 -25.05
N ALA A 209 -13.31 23.45 -25.64
CA ALA A 209 -12.65 23.44 -26.96
C ALA A 209 -13.58 23.78 -28.15
N GLY A 210 -14.86 24.09 -27.90
CA GLY A 210 -15.84 24.43 -28.93
C GLY A 210 -16.42 23.24 -29.70
N GLY A 211 -16.22 22.02 -29.22
CA GLY A 211 -16.67 20.78 -29.85
C GLY A 211 -18.06 20.29 -29.43
N SER A 212 -18.57 19.31 -30.18
CA SER A 212 -19.81 18.60 -29.83
C SER A 212 -19.62 17.67 -28.64
N THR A 213 -20.54 17.72 -27.68
CA THR A 213 -20.57 16.79 -26.54
C THR A 213 -20.91 15.35 -26.93
N GLY A 214 -21.42 15.14 -28.15
CA GLY A 214 -21.72 13.82 -28.72
C GLY A 214 -20.55 13.19 -29.48
N LEU A 215 -19.36 13.79 -29.48
CA LEU A 215 -18.18 13.24 -30.17
C LEU A 215 -17.75 11.88 -29.60
N PHE A 216 -17.99 11.66 -28.30
CA PHE A 216 -17.83 10.38 -27.64
C PHE A 216 -19.22 9.81 -27.34
N ASP A 217 -19.49 8.60 -27.80
CA ASP A 217 -20.74 7.92 -27.47
C ASP A 217 -20.76 7.44 -26.01
N ASP A 218 -21.94 7.07 -25.49
CA ASP A 218 -22.06 6.64 -24.09
C ASP A 218 -21.28 5.35 -23.79
N GLY A 219 -21.03 4.50 -24.80
CA GLY A 219 -20.17 3.34 -24.67
C GLY A 219 -18.71 3.73 -24.46
N ALA A 220 -18.23 4.69 -25.23
CA ALA A 220 -16.90 5.28 -25.13
C ALA A 220 -16.70 5.95 -23.77
N LEU A 221 -17.69 6.71 -23.27
CA LEU A 221 -17.61 7.35 -21.95
C LEU A 221 -17.52 6.32 -20.81
N ARG A 222 -18.32 5.24 -20.88
CA ARG A 222 -18.20 4.13 -19.91
C ARG A 222 -16.85 3.44 -19.98
N GLU A 223 -16.34 3.21 -21.19
CA GLU A 223 -15.04 2.58 -21.40
C GLU A 223 -13.89 3.47 -20.91
N ILE A 224 -13.96 4.79 -21.13
CA ILE A 224 -13.00 5.78 -20.61
C ILE A 224 -12.93 5.65 -19.09
N HIS A 225 -14.08 5.65 -18.40
CA HIS A 225 -14.11 5.50 -16.94
C HIS A 225 -13.50 4.16 -16.51
N ARG A 226 -13.89 3.05 -17.15
CA ARG A 226 -13.38 1.71 -16.83
C ARG A 226 -11.86 1.60 -16.96
N GLN A 227 -11.29 2.22 -18.00
CA GLN A 227 -9.85 2.17 -18.28
C GLN A 227 -9.04 3.16 -17.44
N SER A 228 -9.61 4.33 -17.13
CA SER A 228 -8.93 5.37 -16.35
C SER A 228 -9.10 5.23 -14.84
N GLY A 229 -10.07 4.44 -14.38
CA GLY A 229 -10.52 4.44 -12.98
C GLY A 229 -11.07 5.80 -12.51
N GLY A 230 -11.45 6.68 -13.45
CA GLY A 230 -11.90 8.04 -13.13
C GLY A 230 -10.78 9.04 -12.84
N VAL A 231 -9.51 8.70 -13.10
CA VAL A 231 -8.37 9.61 -12.87
C VAL A 231 -8.27 10.64 -14.03
N PRO A 232 -8.46 11.95 -13.80
CA PRO A 232 -8.45 12.99 -14.84
C PRO A 232 -7.25 12.95 -15.79
N ARG A 233 -6.04 12.73 -15.27
CA ARG A 233 -4.83 12.63 -16.11
C ARG A 233 -4.90 11.45 -17.09
N LEU A 234 -5.38 10.29 -16.65
CA LEU A 234 -5.55 9.12 -17.50
C LEU A 234 -6.69 9.31 -18.49
N ILE A 235 -7.79 9.93 -18.06
CA ILE A 235 -8.90 10.32 -18.95
C ILE A 235 -8.38 11.17 -20.10
N ASN A 236 -7.58 12.21 -19.80
CA ASN A 236 -7.01 13.10 -20.83
C ASN A 236 -6.13 12.31 -21.82
N ILE A 237 -5.23 11.46 -21.31
CA ILE A 237 -4.32 10.67 -22.16
C ILE A 237 -5.10 9.72 -23.07
N ILE A 238 -6.11 9.03 -22.54
CA ILE A 238 -6.93 8.08 -23.31
C ILE A 238 -7.76 8.82 -24.36
N CYS A 239 -8.39 9.94 -23.99
CA CYS A 239 -9.22 10.70 -24.91
C CYS A 239 -8.41 11.34 -26.04
N ASP A 240 -7.24 11.92 -25.73
CA ASP A 240 -6.34 12.50 -26.73
C ASP A 240 -5.88 11.45 -27.75
N ARG A 241 -5.48 10.26 -27.28
CA ARG A 241 -5.12 9.14 -28.14
C ARG A 241 -6.30 8.59 -28.95
N ALA A 242 -7.49 8.50 -28.36
CA ALA A 242 -8.67 8.05 -29.08
C ALA A 242 -9.03 9.00 -30.23
N LEU A 243 -8.94 10.32 -30.00
CA LEU A 243 -9.12 11.33 -31.06
C LEU A 243 -8.05 11.21 -32.15
N LEU A 244 -6.78 11.01 -31.78
CA LEU A 244 -5.71 10.80 -32.74
C LEU A 244 -5.93 9.53 -33.59
N GLY A 245 -6.32 8.42 -32.97
CA GLY A 245 -6.57 7.16 -33.66
C GLY A 245 -7.80 7.20 -34.59
N ALA A 246 -8.87 7.87 -34.16
CA ALA A 246 -10.05 8.09 -34.98
C ALA A 246 -9.77 9.00 -36.18
N TYR A 247 -8.97 10.06 -35.98
CA TYR A 247 -8.48 10.90 -37.07
C TYR A 247 -7.67 10.11 -38.09
N GLY A 248 -6.70 9.31 -37.63
CA GLY A 248 -5.89 8.46 -38.52
C GLY A 248 -6.69 7.41 -39.30
N SER A 249 -7.87 7.05 -38.79
CA SER A 249 -8.77 6.04 -39.40
C SER A 249 -9.98 6.65 -40.11
N GLY A 250 -10.08 7.98 -40.23
CA GLY A 250 -11.19 8.66 -40.91
C GLY A 250 -12.57 8.53 -40.22
N HIS A 251 -12.63 8.28 -38.91
CA HIS A 251 -13.89 8.15 -38.17
C HIS A 251 -14.31 9.48 -37.53
N HIS A 252 -15.60 9.82 -37.61
CA HIS A 252 -16.14 11.10 -37.10
C HIS A 252 -16.67 11.05 -35.66
N GLY A 253 -16.77 9.86 -35.06
CA GLY A 253 -17.21 9.65 -33.68
C GLY A 253 -16.31 8.64 -32.98
N ILE A 254 -16.19 8.77 -31.66
CA ILE A 254 -15.34 7.92 -30.83
C ILE A 254 -16.21 6.86 -30.15
N THR A 255 -15.89 5.60 -30.43
CA THR A 255 -16.59 4.42 -29.90
C THR A 255 -15.80 3.76 -28.77
N ALA A 256 -16.47 2.87 -28.02
CA ALA A 256 -15.83 2.08 -26.97
C ALA A 256 -14.61 1.28 -27.46
N GLU A 257 -14.64 0.72 -28.67
CA GLU A 257 -13.52 -0.06 -29.21
C GLU A 257 -12.27 0.80 -29.48
N MET A 258 -12.47 2.02 -29.97
CA MET A 258 -11.39 2.98 -30.20
C MET A 258 -10.75 3.39 -28.87
N VAL A 259 -11.57 3.65 -27.84
CA VAL A 259 -11.11 3.95 -26.48
C VAL A 259 -10.31 2.77 -25.91
N ALA A 260 -10.82 1.55 -26.02
CA ALA A 260 -10.11 0.35 -25.53
C ALA A 260 -8.75 0.16 -26.22
N THR A 261 -8.68 0.49 -27.51
CA THR A 261 -7.42 0.45 -28.28
C THR A 261 -6.46 1.53 -27.83
N ALA A 262 -6.91 2.79 -27.73
CA ALA A 262 -6.13 3.90 -27.23
C ALA A 262 -5.62 3.66 -25.80
N ALA A 263 -6.45 3.07 -24.93
CA ALA A 263 -6.09 2.69 -23.57
C ALA A 263 -4.95 1.65 -23.57
N ARG A 264 -5.06 0.57 -24.36
CA ARG A 264 -4.01 -0.44 -24.47
C ARG A 264 -2.68 0.14 -24.96
N GLU A 265 -2.71 1.02 -25.95
CA GLU A 265 -1.51 1.69 -26.48
C GLU A 265 -0.90 2.65 -25.45
N SER A 266 -1.75 3.31 -24.66
CA SER A 266 -1.27 4.17 -23.57
C SER A 266 -0.61 3.42 -22.43
N THR A 267 -1.13 2.24 -22.11
CA THR A 267 -0.57 1.35 -21.09
C THR A 267 0.64 0.59 -21.63
N SER A 268 0.70 0.26 -22.93
CA SER A 268 1.82 -0.47 -23.54
C SER A 268 3.08 0.37 -23.74
N MET A 269 3.04 1.70 -23.57
CA MET A 269 4.25 2.50 -23.42
C MET A 269 4.87 2.41 -22.02
N ALA A 270 4.12 1.92 -21.02
CA ALA A 270 4.65 1.53 -19.71
C ALA A 270 5.03 0.03 -19.65
N ALA A 271 4.65 -0.77 -20.66
CA ALA A 271 4.97 -2.18 -20.75
C ALA A 271 4.98 -2.66 -22.22
N ALA A 272 6.04 -2.36 -22.97
CA ALA A 272 6.23 -2.93 -24.30
C ALA A 272 6.99 -4.27 -24.19
N LYS A 273 6.30 -5.39 -24.41
CA LYS A 273 6.92 -6.64 -24.89
C LYS A 273 6.80 -6.73 -26.41
N PRO A 274 7.83 -7.20 -27.13
CA PRO A 274 7.81 -7.25 -28.59
C PRO A 274 6.86 -8.34 -29.10
N ARG A 275 6.20 -8.03 -30.21
CA ARG A 275 5.21 -8.86 -30.91
C ARG A 275 5.94 -9.69 -31.99
N ALA A 276 6.23 -10.94 -31.69
CA ALA A 276 6.60 -12.03 -32.63
C ALA A 276 6.33 -13.34 -31.85
N LEU A 277 5.67 -14.40 -32.31
CA LEU A 277 5.25 -14.91 -33.61
C LEU A 277 3.79 -15.41 -33.46
N ARG A 278 2.91 -15.08 -34.42
CA ARG A 278 1.70 -15.86 -34.71
C ARG A 278 2.01 -16.69 -35.95
N PHE A 279 2.57 -17.88 -35.80
CA PHE A 279 2.76 -18.82 -36.92
C PHE A 279 3.01 -20.27 -36.45
N VAL A 280 2.26 -20.80 -35.46
CA VAL A 280 2.21 -22.27 -35.26
C VAL A 280 0.89 -22.69 -34.59
N ASP A 281 -0.25 -22.50 -35.27
CA ASP A 281 -1.53 -23.14 -34.90
C ASP A 281 -1.98 -24.06 -36.04
N ALA A 282 -1.26 -25.15 -36.23
CA ALA A 282 -1.68 -26.29 -37.05
C ALA A 282 -0.74 -27.47 -36.75
N LEU A 283 -1.04 -28.25 -35.70
CA LEU A 283 -0.68 -29.67 -35.47
C LEU A 283 -0.69 -29.99 -33.96
N SER A 284 -1.85 -30.11 -33.33
CA SER A 284 -1.95 -30.71 -31.97
C SER A 284 -3.37 -31.18 -31.63
N ARG A 285 -4.04 -31.87 -32.57
CA ARG A 285 -5.34 -32.51 -32.32
C ARG A 285 -5.32 -34.04 -32.31
N LEU A 286 -4.18 -34.70 -32.06
CA LEU A 286 -4.11 -36.17 -32.04
C LEU A 286 -3.66 -36.84 -30.73
N GLU A 287 -3.32 -36.11 -29.67
CA GLU A 287 -2.78 -36.76 -28.44
C GLU A 287 -3.82 -37.04 -27.34
N LEU A 288 -5.10 -36.72 -27.53
CA LEU A 288 -6.09 -36.79 -26.45
C LEU A 288 -6.89 -38.11 -26.35
N VAL A 289 -6.35 -39.25 -26.80
CA VAL A 289 -7.05 -40.56 -26.74
C VAL A 289 -6.27 -41.67 -26.03
N PHE A 290 -4.94 -41.61 -25.93
CA PHE A 290 -4.16 -42.74 -25.37
C PHE A 290 -3.73 -42.60 -23.90
N ALA A 291 -3.76 -41.39 -23.33
CA ALA A 291 -3.38 -41.16 -21.94
C ALA A 291 -4.25 -41.88 -20.87
N PRO A 292 -5.60 -41.98 -20.99
CA PRO A 292 -6.40 -42.59 -19.92
C PRO A 292 -6.28 -44.12 -19.85
N LEU A 293 -5.93 -44.80 -20.95
CA LEU A 293 -5.82 -46.27 -20.98
C LEU A 293 -4.55 -46.78 -20.28
N ALA A 294 -3.44 -46.03 -20.39
CA ALA A 294 -2.18 -46.39 -19.76
C ALA A 294 -2.22 -46.28 -18.23
N VAL A 295 -2.97 -45.31 -17.69
CA VAL A 295 -3.12 -45.09 -16.25
C VAL A 295 -3.95 -46.21 -15.58
N VAL A 296 -5.00 -46.68 -16.25
CA VAL A 296 -5.84 -47.78 -15.73
C VAL A 296 -5.05 -49.08 -15.68
N LEU A 297 -4.30 -49.40 -16.75
CA LEU A 297 -3.48 -50.62 -16.82
C LEU A 297 -2.38 -50.64 -15.74
N ALA A 298 -1.71 -49.52 -15.51
CA ALA A 298 -0.70 -49.38 -14.46
C ALA A 298 -1.31 -49.54 -13.06
N GLY A 299 -2.50 -48.97 -12.82
CA GLY A 299 -3.21 -49.09 -11.54
C GLY A 299 -3.61 -50.54 -11.21
N THR A 300 -4.10 -51.30 -12.20
CA THR A 300 -4.45 -52.72 -12.01
C THR A 300 -3.23 -53.59 -11.70
N LEU A 301 -2.08 -53.33 -12.33
CA LEU A 301 -0.87 -54.11 -12.10
C LEU A 301 -0.32 -53.90 -10.67
N ILE A 302 -0.37 -52.65 -10.20
CA ILE A 302 0.06 -52.29 -8.84
C ILE A 302 -0.87 -52.91 -7.79
N TYR A 303 -2.19 -52.92 -8.04
CA TYR A 303 -3.16 -53.53 -7.12
C TYR A 303 -2.95 -55.04 -6.95
N GLN A 304 -2.65 -55.77 -8.04
CA GLN A 304 -2.39 -57.21 -7.95
C GLN A 304 -1.13 -57.54 -7.16
N VAL A 305 -0.04 -56.79 -7.36
CA VAL A 305 1.24 -57.03 -6.67
C VAL A 305 1.14 -56.73 -5.16
N VAL A 306 0.33 -55.74 -4.77
CA VAL A 306 0.17 -55.38 -3.35
C VAL A 306 -0.69 -56.42 -2.60
N MET A 307 -1.71 -56.98 -3.24
CA MET A 307 -2.60 -57.95 -2.58
C MET A 307 -1.97 -59.34 -2.41
N ASP A 308 -1.00 -59.72 -3.25
CA ASP A 308 -0.29 -61.01 -3.13
C ASP A 308 0.80 -61.03 -2.02
N HIS A 309 1.09 -59.88 -1.38
CA HIS A 309 2.19 -59.75 -0.43
C HIS A 309 1.81 -59.26 0.97
N LEU A 310 0.53 -59.24 1.33
CA LEU A 310 0.13 -59.03 2.73
C LEU A 310 0.21 -60.35 3.53
N PRO A 311 0.97 -60.40 4.63
CA PRO A 311 0.97 -61.56 5.52
C PRO A 311 -0.39 -61.71 6.22
N PRO A 312 -0.89 -62.93 6.45
CA PRO A 312 -2.14 -63.14 7.17
C PRO A 312 -1.98 -62.71 8.63
N ALA A 313 -2.90 -61.86 9.09
CA ALA A 313 -2.99 -61.45 10.49
C ALA A 313 -3.26 -62.67 11.40
N PRO A 314 -2.73 -62.69 12.63
CA PRO A 314 -2.98 -63.78 13.57
C PRO A 314 -4.47 -63.80 13.96
N ALA A 315 -5.02 -65.02 14.03
CA ALA A 315 -6.38 -65.28 14.46
C ALA A 315 -6.59 -64.80 15.91
N ALA A 316 -7.41 -63.77 16.07
CA ALA A 316 -7.91 -63.34 17.37
C ALA A 316 -9.26 -64.01 17.63
N ALA A 317 -9.33 -64.68 18.78
CA ALA A 317 -10.47 -65.40 19.30
C ALA A 317 -11.74 -64.54 19.45
N GLU A 318 -12.89 -65.17 19.23
CA GLU A 318 -14.21 -64.63 19.55
C GLU A 318 -14.33 -64.36 21.06
N VAL A 319 -14.69 -63.13 21.42
CA VAL A 319 -15.19 -62.75 22.75
C VAL A 319 -16.45 -61.89 22.53
N PRO A 320 -17.56 -62.18 23.21
CA PRO A 320 -18.89 -61.67 22.86
C PRO A 320 -19.06 -60.17 23.15
N ALA A 321 -19.91 -59.54 22.34
CA ALA A 321 -20.33 -58.15 22.45
C ALA A 321 -20.99 -57.86 23.81
N VAL A 322 -20.23 -57.26 24.72
CA VAL A 322 -20.75 -56.49 25.85
C VAL A 322 -20.60 -55.02 25.46
N VAL A 323 -21.73 -54.36 25.22
CA VAL A 323 -21.81 -52.91 25.03
C VAL A 323 -21.37 -52.26 26.34
N LYS A 324 -20.11 -51.81 26.37
CA LYS A 324 -19.59 -50.88 27.37
C LYS A 324 -19.62 -49.49 26.72
N PRO A 325 -20.22 -48.46 27.34
CA PRO A 325 -20.24 -47.13 26.76
C PRO A 325 -18.80 -46.68 26.56
N LEU A 326 -18.41 -46.43 25.30
CA LEU A 326 -17.17 -45.74 25.02
C LEU A 326 -17.32 -44.37 25.67
N LEU A 327 -16.47 -44.08 26.67
CA LEU A 327 -16.33 -42.73 27.19
C LEU A 327 -16.16 -41.81 25.98
N ALA A 328 -16.99 -40.77 25.94
CA ALA A 328 -16.84 -39.67 24.99
C ALA A 328 -15.36 -39.23 24.97
N PRO A 329 -14.82 -38.85 23.80
CA PRO A 329 -13.51 -38.20 23.77
C PRO A 329 -13.50 -37.08 24.81
N PRO A 330 -12.41 -36.91 25.58
CA PRO A 330 -12.37 -35.92 26.65
C PRO A 330 -12.83 -34.58 26.07
N THR A 331 -13.89 -34.05 26.68
CA THR A 331 -14.41 -32.72 26.35
C THR A 331 -13.20 -31.77 26.32
N PRO A 332 -12.94 -31.05 25.21
CA PRO A 332 -11.89 -30.05 25.22
C PRO A 332 -12.15 -29.12 26.41
N PRO A 333 -11.10 -28.71 27.14
CA PRO A 333 -11.26 -27.83 28.30
C PRO A 333 -12.14 -26.65 27.88
N ALA A 334 -13.12 -26.31 28.73
CA ALA A 334 -14.02 -25.19 28.49
C ALA A 334 -13.20 -23.99 28.01
N SER A 335 -13.45 -23.57 26.76
CA SER A 335 -12.79 -22.39 26.22
C SER A 335 -13.23 -21.20 27.06
N PRO A 336 -12.33 -20.29 27.44
CA PRO A 336 -12.71 -19.13 28.23
C PRO A 336 -13.72 -18.29 27.44
N ASP A 337 -14.73 -17.72 28.10
CA ASP A 337 -15.71 -16.89 27.41
C ASP A 337 -15.02 -15.69 26.73
N THR A 338 -15.39 -15.38 25.49
CA THR A 338 -14.83 -14.29 24.67
C THR A 338 -14.79 -12.91 25.39
N PRO A 339 -15.77 -12.51 26.24
CA PRO A 339 -15.68 -11.31 27.05
C PRO A 339 -14.55 -11.33 28.10
N GLN A 340 -14.20 -12.51 28.63
CA GLN A 340 -13.10 -12.65 29.58
C GLN A 340 -11.74 -12.41 28.91
N LEU A 341 -11.58 -12.79 27.63
CA LEU A 341 -10.34 -12.56 26.87
C LEU A 341 -9.95 -11.08 26.86
N LEU A 342 -10.89 -10.17 26.63
CA LEU A 342 -10.65 -8.73 26.56
C LEU A 342 -10.09 -8.19 27.88
N HIS A 343 -10.58 -8.69 29.02
CA HIS A 343 -10.08 -8.35 30.36
C HIS A 343 -8.70 -8.95 30.68
N LEU A 344 -8.30 -10.02 29.97
CA LEU A 344 -7.01 -10.68 30.14
C LEU A 344 -5.93 -10.17 29.17
N THR A 345 -6.26 -9.21 28.30
CA THR A 345 -5.28 -8.56 27.41
C THR A 345 -4.34 -7.65 28.19
N GLN A 346 -3.19 -7.35 27.58
CA GLN A 346 -2.14 -6.54 28.20
C GLN A 346 -1.79 -5.33 27.34
N PRO A 347 -1.22 -4.26 27.91
CA PRO A 347 -0.76 -3.11 27.15
C PRO A 347 0.24 -3.52 26.05
N LEU A 348 0.15 -2.86 24.89
CA LEU A 348 0.99 -3.16 23.73
C LEU A 348 2.50 -3.26 24.04
N PRO A 349 3.12 -2.39 24.87
CA PRO A 349 4.53 -2.54 25.22
C PRO A 349 4.88 -3.87 25.91
N VAL A 350 3.97 -4.40 26.72
CA VAL A 350 4.14 -5.70 27.41
C VAL A 350 4.08 -6.83 26.38
N VAL A 351 3.06 -6.84 25.53
CA VAL A 351 2.87 -7.85 24.48
C VAL A 351 4.03 -7.83 23.48
N MET A 352 4.48 -6.63 23.09
CA MET A 352 5.65 -6.42 22.23
C MET A 352 6.92 -6.98 22.86
N SER A 353 7.17 -6.72 24.15
CA SER A 353 8.34 -7.28 24.84
C SER A 353 8.37 -8.81 24.82
N ARG A 354 7.20 -9.45 24.90
CA ARG A 354 7.06 -10.92 24.81
C ARG A 354 7.35 -11.42 23.39
N LEU A 355 6.82 -10.77 22.36
CA LEU A 355 7.11 -11.10 20.96
C LEU A 355 8.62 -10.97 20.65
N VAL A 356 9.27 -9.92 21.15
CA VAL A 356 10.72 -9.72 20.97
C VAL A 356 11.54 -10.81 21.64
N LYS A 357 11.16 -11.24 22.85
CA LYS A 357 11.86 -12.33 23.57
C LYS A 357 11.84 -13.66 22.83
N LEU A 358 10.84 -13.91 21.97
CA LEU A 358 10.83 -15.11 21.12
C LEU A 358 12.00 -15.11 20.13
N TRP A 359 12.38 -13.93 19.62
CA TRP A 359 13.47 -13.79 18.65
C TRP A 359 14.83 -13.52 19.29
N ALA A 360 14.85 -12.79 20.41
CA ALA A 360 16.06 -12.37 21.09
C ALA A 360 15.84 -12.42 22.61
N PRO A 361 16.05 -13.57 23.28
CA PRO A 361 15.78 -13.76 24.71
C PRO A 361 16.55 -12.77 25.60
N ASP A 362 17.77 -12.41 25.20
CA ASP A 362 18.65 -11.49 25.95
C ASP A 362 18.41 -10.01 25.61
N PHE A 363 17.42 -9.70 24.79
CA PHE A 363 17.15 -8.32 24.37
C PHE A 363 16.59 -7.50 25.52
N ARG A 364 17.31 -6.44 25.90
CA ARG A 364 16.89 -5.44 26.88
C ARG A 364 16.49 -4.15 26.16
N MET A 365 15.39 -3.54 26.59
CA MET A 365 14.78 -2.37 25.98
C MET A 365 14.65 -1.25 27.00
N ALA A 366 15.00 -0.02 26.63
CA ALA A 366 14.68 1.14 27.45
C ALA A 366 13.21 1.54 27.26
N PRO A 367 12.50 2.04 28.30
CA PRO A 367 11.07 2.34 28.24
C PRO A 367 10.62 3.34 27.15
N SER A 368 11.55 4.18 26.65
CA SER A 368 11.30 5.24 25.68
C SER A 368 11.68 4.88 24.23
N ASP A 369 12.25 3.70 24.00
CA ASP A 369 12.77 3.33 22.68
C ASP A 369 11.66 2.85 21.74
N ASN A 370 11.71 3.27 20.47
CA ASN A 370 10.90 2.65 19.43
C ASN A 370 11.43 1.23 19.14
N VAL A 371 10.70 0.23 19.60
CA VAL A 371 11.05 -1.20 19.47
C VAL A 371 11.44 -1.57 18.04
N CYS A 372 10.60 -1.23 17.06
CA CYS A 372 10.82 -1.58 15.65
C CYS A 372 12.08 -0.92 15.08
N ALA A 373 12.37 0.32 15.47
CA ALA A 373 13.58 1.02 15.04
C ALA A 373 14.85 0.38 15.64
N VAL A 374 14.80 -0.04 16.91
CA VAL A 374 15.94 -0.71 17.57
C VAL A 374 16.17 -2.10 16.97
N LEU A 375 15.11 -2.87 16.73
CA LEU A 375 15.19 -4.21 16.13
C LEU A 375 15.76 -4.19 14.72
N LYS A 376 15.48 -3.15 13.93
CA LYS A 376 16.00 -3.00 12.56
C LYS A 376 17.54 -3.03 12.52
N ARG A 377 18.21 -2.47 13.54
CA ARG A 377 19.68 -2.53 13.68
C ARG A 377 20.21 -3.95 13.90
N LYS A 378 19.35 -4.87 14.36
CA LYS A 378 19.63 -6.30 14.53
C LYS A 378 19.06 -7.15 13.39
N ARG A 379 18.72 -6.56 12.24
CA ARG A 379 18.09 -7.24 11.08
C ARG A 379 16.73 -7.88 11.41
N LEU A 380 16.05 -7.46 12.48
CA LEU A 380 14.68 -7.86 12.80
C LEU A 380 13.74 -6.70 12.45
N GLU A 381 12.76 -6.94 11.59
CA GLU A 381 11.81 -5.91 11.15
C GLU A 381 10.40 -6.21 11.65
N CYS A 382 9.69 -5.15 12.03
CA CYS A 382 8.25 -5.20 12.26
C CYS A 382 7.52 -5.18 10.92
N PHE A 383 6.63 -6.14 10.72
CA PHE A 383 5.71 -6.18 9.60
C PHE A 383 4.29 -6.04 10.17
N LYS A 384 3.62 -4.93 9.84
CA LYS A 384 2.23 -4.66 10.19
C LYS A 384 1.40 -4.72 8.92
N ASP A 385 0.31 -5.48 8.94
CA ASP A 385 -0.60 -5.64 7.82
C ASP A 385 -1.99 -6.09 8.31
N SER A 386 -2.95 -6.20 7.41
CA SER A 386 -4.31 -6.71 7.68
C SER A 386 -4.66 -7.88 6.77
N GLY A 387 -5.28 -8.93 7.30
CA GLY A 387 -5.58 -10.14 6.53
C GLY A 387 -6.47 -11.13 7.26
N LYS A 388 -6.49 -12.37 6.76
CA LYS A 388 -7.25 -13.51 7.30
C LYS A 388 -6.33 -14.48 8.07
N TRP A 389 -6.91 -15.42 8.82
CA TRP A 389 -6.15 -16.47 9.51
C TRP A 389 -5.27 -17.29 8.57
N THR A 390 -5.71 -17.50 7.33
CA THR A 390 -4.93 -18.19 6.28
C THR A 390 -3.61 -17.48 5.97
N ASP A 391 -3.59 -16.15 6.03
CA ASP A 391 -2.40 -15.35 5.76
C ASP A 391 -1.40 -15.51 6.92
N LEU A 392 -1.88 -15.47 8.17
CA LEU A 392 -1.06 -15.73 9.36
C LEU A 392 -0.49 -17.15 9.39
N GLY A 393 -1.29 -18.14 8.98
CA GLY A 393 -0.83 -19.52 8.78
C GLY A 393 0.28 -19.61 7.73
N THR A 394 0.15 -18.86 6.63
CA THR A 394 1.14 -18.80 5.55
C THR A 394 2.46 -18.19 6.00
N TYR A 395 2.45 -17.09 6.75
CA TYR A 395 3.68 -16.53 7.31
C TYR A 395 4.31 -17.44 8.36
N ASN A 396 3.50 -18.24 9.05
CA ASN A 396 3.92 -19.12 10.12
C ASN A 396 4.80 -18.38 11.15
N ARG A 397 4.30 -17.25 11.67
CA ARG A 397 4.98 -16.40 12.66
C ARG A 397 4.09 -16.06 13.83
N PRO A 398 4.63 -16.06 15.07
CA PRO A 398 3.98 -15.39 16.19
C PRO A 398 3.69 -13.93 15.85
N ALA A 399 2.47 -13.50 16.14
CA ALA A 399 1.97 -12.18 15.76
C ALA A 399 1.16 -11.55 16.89
N ILE A 400 1.22 -10.23 17.01
CA ILE A 400 0.31 -9.46 17.85
C ILE A 400 -0.94 -9.21 17.04
N LEU A 401 -2.07 -9.67 17.56
CA LEU A 401 -3.39 -9.42 16.99
C LEU A 401 -4.00 -8.18 17.63
N THR A 402 -4.70 -7.38 16.84
CA THR A 402 -5.48 -6.24 17.32
C THR A 402 -6.95 -6.63 17.41
N LEU A 403 -7.46 -6.74 18.62
CA LEU A 403 -8.85 -7.06 18.92
C LEU A 403 -9.62 -5.77 19.22
N GLN A 404 -10.87 -5.67 18.80
CA GLN A 404 -11.76 -4.57 19.08
C GLN A 404 -12.96 -5.08 19.89
N SER A 405 -13.21 -4.42 21.01
CA SER A 405 -14.37 -4.66 21.88
C SER A 405 -15.62 -3.98 21.31
N THR A 406 -16.81 -4.33 21.81
CA THR A 406 -18.11 -3.76 21.39
C THR A 406 -18.23 -2.26 21.69
N ASP A 407 -17.46 -1.76 22.66
CA ASP A 407 -17.32 -0.34 23.00
C ASP A 407 -16.25 0.39 22.18
N SER A 408 -15.73 -0.24 21.11
CA SER A 408 -14.64 0.26 20.27
C SER A 408 -13.27 0.41 20.96
N ALA A 409 -13.09 -0.13 22.17
CA ALA A 409 -11.78 -0.20 22.80
C ALA A 409 -10.86 -1.19 22.05
N MET A 410 -9.59 -0.82 21.88
CA MET A 410 -8.60 -1.61 21.16
C MET A 410 -7.70 -2.37 22.13
N HIS A 411 -7.60 -3.67 21.93
CA HIS A 411 -6.85 -4.60 22.76
C HIS A 411 -5.80 -5.34 21.92
N HIS A 412 -4.70 -5.72 22.56
CA HIS A 412 -3.61 -6.43 21.89
C HIS A 412 -3.30 -7.74 22.59
N VAL A 413 -3.05 -8.79 21.80
CA VAL A 413 -2.74 -10.12 22.31
C VAL A 413 -1.72 -10.83 21.41
N LEU A 414 -0.84 -11.65 21.98
CA LEU A 414 0.18 -12.38 21.23
C LEU A 414 -0.34 -13.77 20.83
N LEU A 415 -0.42 -14.03 19.54
CA LEU A 415 -0.66 -15.35 18.95
C LEU A 415 0.60 -16.20 19.02
N ARG A 416 0.51 -17.38 19.66
CA ARG A 416 1.62 -18.34 19.81
C ARG A 416 1.49 -19.59 18.96
N SER A 417 0.27 -20.09 18.77
CA SER A 417 -0.04 -21.22 17.91
C SER A 417 -1.33 -20.97 17.16
N LEU A 418 -1.42 -21.56 15.98
CA LEU A 418 -2.57 -21.50 15.10
C LEU A 418 -2.76 -22.86 14.45
N ASP A 419 -3.89 -23.48 14.74
CA ASP A 419 -4.36 -24.72 14.10
C ASP A 419 -5.57 -24.39 13.20
N THR A 420 -6.17 -25.40 12.56
CA THR A 420 -7.35 -25.22 11.69
C THR A 420 -8.55 -24.60 12.39
N ASN A 421 -8.76 -24.90 13.69
CA ASN A 421 -9.96 -24.51 14.43
C ASN A 421 -9.67 -23.64 15.67
N TYR A 422 -8.41 -23.54 16.09
CA TYR A 422 -8.06 -22.91 17.37
C TYR A 422 -6.80 -22.05 17.25
N ALA A 423 -6.77 -20.97 18.02
CA ALA A 423 -5.58 -20.17 18.28
C ALA A 423 -5.21 -20.23 19.76
N THR A 424 -3.91 -20.28 20.07
CA THR A 424 -3.43 -20.07 21.45
C THR A 424 -2.86 -18.69 21.60
N LEU A 425 -3.45 -17.94 22.52
CA LEU A 425 -3.17 -16.54 22.80
C LEU A 425 -2.46 -16.41 24.14
N ASP A 426 -1.40 -15.62 24.20
CA ASP A 426 -0.70 -15.33 25.45
C ASP A 426 -1.37 -14.15 26.17
N THR A 427 -1.94 -14.44 27.34
CA THR A 427 -2.74 -13.49 28.13
C THR A 427 -2.06 -13.16 29.47
N ALA A 428 -2.71 -12.33 30.30
CA ALA A 428 -2.26 -12.08 31.66
C ALA A 428 -2.25 -13.35 32.53
N MET A 429 -3.10 -14.33 32.25
CA MET A 429 -3.17 -15.64 32.92
C MET A 429 -2.29 -16.73 32.26
N GLY A 430 -1.46 -16.34 31.28
CA GLY A 430 -0.66 -17.27 30.47
C GLY A 430 -1.34 -17.69 29.17
N PRO A 431 -0.81 -18.72 28.48
CA PRO A 431 -1.34 -19.20 27.20
C PRO A 431 -2.74 -19.81 27.36
N GLN A 432 -3.71 -19.31 26.61
CA GLN A 432 -5.10 -19.74 26.62
C GLN A 432 -5.54 -20.05 25.19
N ARG A 433 -6.32 -21.13 25.02
CA ARG A 433 -6.78 -21.60 23.71
C ARG A 433 -8.20 -21.11 23.45
N TYR A 434 -8.44 -20.54 22.26
CA TYR A 434 -9.73 -20.01 21.84
C TYR A 434 -10.11 -20.55 20.44
N PRO A 435 -11.40 -20.81 20.18
CA PRO A 435 -11.90 -21.13 18.83
C PRO A 435 -11.71 -19.94 17.89
N LEU A 436 -11.34 -20.19 16.63
CA LEU A 436 -11.16 -19.12 15.64
C LEU A 436 -12.46 -18.36 15.36
N GLU A 437 -13.60 -19.06 15.34
CA GLU A 437 -14.92 -18.47 15.10
C GLU A 437 -15.31 -17.40 16.14
N GLU A 438 -14.85 -17.55 17.38
CA GLU A 438 -15.07 -16.56 18.44
C GLU A 438 -14.14 -15.36 18.27
N LEU A 439 -12.87 -15.62 17.94
CA LEU A 439 -11.88 -14.57 17.72
C LEU A 439 -12.20 -13.73 16.48
N ASP A 440 -12.79 -14.32 15.43
CA ASP A 440 -13.22 -13.61 14.22
C ASP A 440 -14.16 -12.44 14.49
N ARG A 441 -14.96 -12.53 15.56
CA ARG A 441 -15.90 -11.46 15.95
C ARG A 441 -15.20 -10.28 16.61
N LEU A 442 -14.03 -10.49 17.19
CA LEU A 442 -13.24 -9.48 17.89
C LEU A 442 -12.05 -9.00 17.07
N TRP A 443 -11.48 -9.83 16.22
CA TRP A 443 -10.27 -9.52 15.50
C TRP A 443 -10.56 -8.56 14.35
N THR A 444 -9.84 -7.43 14.35
CA THR A 444 -9.97 -6.39 13.31
C THR A 444 -9.38 -6.79 11.96
N GLY A 445 -8.73 -7.95 11.89
CA GLY A 445 -7.88 -8.36 10.77
C GLY A 445 -6.47 -7.78 10.83
N GLU A 446 -6.21 -6.77 11.67
CA GLU A 446 -4.85 -6.22 11.82
C GLU A 446 -3.95 -7.13 12.65
N TYR A 447 -2.72 -7.31 12.19
CA TYR A 447 -1.67 -8.03 12.90
C TYR A 447 -0.30 -7.35 12.75
N LEU A 448 0.58 -7.61 13.72
CA LEU A 448 1.99 -7.22 13.68
C LEU A 448 2.86 -8.45 13.98
N LEU A 449 3.74 -8.82 13.07
CA LEU A 449 4.73 -9.87 13.27
C LEU A 449 6.15 -9.32 13.19
N LEU A 450 7.10 -10.09 13.73
CA LEU A 450 8.53 -9.86 13.52
C LEU A 450 9.07 -10.85 12.51
N TRP A 451 10.03 -10.42 11.70
CA TRP A 451 10.75 -11.29 10.79
C TRP A 451 12.20 -10.85 10.62
N GLN A 452 13.06 -11.79 10.24
CA GLN A 452 14.47 -11.50 10.00
C GLN A 452 14.69 -11.13 8.53
N ARG A 453 15.28 -9.95 8.31
CA ARG A 453 15.57 -9.43 6.98
C ARG A 453 16.97 -9.81 6.54
N ASP A 454 17.06 -10.67 5.54
CA ASP A 454 18.34 -11.17 5.02
C ASP A 454 18.91 -10.37 3.84
N VAL A 455 18.07 -9.57 3.17
CA VAL A 455 18.46 -8.74 2.02
C VAL A 455 18.09 -7.27 2.24
N ASP A 456 18.89 -6.36 1.71
CA ASP A 456 18.62 -4.93 1.81
C ASP A 456 17.55 -4.48 0.80
N ASP A 457 17.40 -5.17 -0.32
CA ASP A 457 16.39 -4.85 -1.33
C ASP A 457 14.97 -5.10 -0.83
N ASN A 458 14.05 -4.17 -1.15
CA ASN A 458 12.62 -4.31 -0.85
C ASN A 458 11.90 -5.27 -1.81
N ALA A 459 12.49 -5.52 -2.98
CA ALA A 459 11.98 -6.45 -3.97
C ALA A 459 13.12 -7.05 -4.81
N ILE A 460 12.99 -8.34 -5.16
CA ILE A 460 13.89 -9.03 -6.10
C ILE A 460 13.06 -9.53 -7.28
N GLY A 461 13.32 -9.00 -8.47
CA GLY A 461 12.60 -9.31 -9.71
C GLY A 461 13.47 -9.14 -10.96
N PRO A 462 12.87 -9.07 -12.17
CA PRO A 462 13.59 -9.11 -13.46
C PRO A 462 14.74 -8.10 -13.61
N ASP A 463 14.62 -6.91 -13.01
CA ASP A 463 15.63 -5.85 -13.09
C ASP A 463 16.70 -5.94 -11.98
N SER A 464 16.52 -6.85 -11.01
CA SER A 464 17.41 -6.99 -9.86
C SER A 464 18.71 -7.69 -10.23
N ARG A 465 19.81 -7.19 -9.66
CA ARG A 465 21.17 -7.73 -9.83
C ARG A 465 21.95 -7.67 -8.53
N GLY A 466 23.04 -8.44 -8.43
CA GLY A 466 23.99 -8.40 -7.32
C GLY A 466 23.67 -9.36 -6.17
N ALA A 467 24.00 -8.94 -4.95
CA ALA A 467 24.06 -9.79 -3.77
C ALA A 467 22.72 -10.44 -3.40
N SER A 468 21.60 -9.72 -3.53
CA SER A 468 20.27 -10.21 -3.18
C SER A 468 19.78 -11.31 -4.11
N VAL A 469 20.13 -11.24 -5.41
CA VAL A 469 19.86 -12.30 -6.37
C VAL A 469 20.67 -13.55 -6.06
N LEU A 470 21.95 -13.38 -5.71
CA LEU A 470 22.83 -14.48 -5.30
C LEU A 470 22.34 -15.15 -4.00
N TRP A 471 21.89 -14.34 -3.03
CA TRP A 471 21.25 -14.83 -1.81
C TRP A 471 20.00 -15.64 -2.12
N LEU A 472 19.10 -15.12 -2.96
CA LEU A 472 17.84 -15.77 -3.31
C LEU A 472 18.07 -17.13 -3.97
N ARG A 473 19.01 -17.23 -4.92
CA ARG A 473 19.37 -18.50 -5.57
C ARG A 473 19.86 -19.54 -4.57
N ARG A 474 20.75 -19.14 -3.66
CA ARG A 474 21.26 -20.04 -2.61
C ARG A 474 20.14 -20.49 -1.68
N ARG A 475 19.25 -19.57 -1.32
CA ARG A 475 18.14 -19.87 -0.41
C ARG A 475 17.13 -20.83 -1.03
N LEU A 476 16.73 -20.59 -2.27
CA LEU A 476 15.82 -21.49 -2.98
C LEU A 476 16.45 -22.88 -3.20
N ALA A 477 17.73 -22.95 -3.60
CA ALA A 477 18.42 -24.22 -3.73
C ALA A 477 18.50 -24.99 -2.40
N GLN A 478 18.76 -24.29 -1.28
CA GLN A 478 18.77 -24.88 0.05
C GLN A 478 17.40 -25.47 0.44
N LEU A 479 16.30 -24.74 0.16
CA LEU A 479 14.94 -25.20 0.44
C LEU A 479 14.55 -26.39 -0.46
N ASP A 480 15.02 -26.41 -1.70
CA ASP A 480 14.83 -27.54 -2.63
C ASP A 480 15.74 -28.74 -2.30
N GLY A 481 16.62 -28.64 -1.28
CA GLY A 481 17.60 -29.68 -0.94
C GLY A 481 18.67 -29.90 -2.01
N GLN A 482 18.90 -28.92 -2.88
CA GLN A 482 19.82 -28.98 -4.02
C GLN A 482 21.04 -28.08 -3.80
N PRO A 483 22.21 -28.41 -4.38
CA PRO A 483 23.32 -27.47 -4.43
C PRO A 483 22.96 -26.25 -5.31
N PRO A 484 23.44 -25.04 -4.99
CA PRO A 484 23.20 -23.86 -5.82
C PRO A 484 23.79 -24.05 -7.22
N PRO A 485 23.12 -23.54 -8.28
CA PRO A 485 23.58 -23.71 -9.66
C PRO A 485 24.96 -23.08 -9.86
N GLN A 486 25.83 -23.76 -10.62
CA GLN A 486 27.15 -23.24 -10.99
C GLN A 486 27.24 -22.98 -12.50
N PRO A 487 27.70 -21.78 -12.94
CA PRO A 487 28.06 -20.63 -12.11
C PRO A 487 26.83 -19.88 -11.56
N LEU A 488 26.99 -19.22 -10.41
CA LEU A 488 25.94 -18.39 -9.82
C LEU A 488 25.87 -17.04 -10.53
N TYR A 489 24.80 -16.81 -11.28
CA TYR A 489 24.56 -15.53 -11.93
C TYR A 489 23.89 -14.53 -10.98
N GLY A 490 24.51 -13.36 -10.85
CA GLY A 490 23.99 -12.23 -10.06
C GLY A 490 22.92 -11.41 -10.79
N PHE A 491 22.15 -11.99 -11.69
CA PHE A 491 21.02 -11.32 -12.34
C PHE A 491 19.79 -12.24 -12.34
N TYR A 492 18.61 -11.62 -12.31
CA TYR A 492 17.34 -12.31 -12.24
C TYR A 492 16.89 -12.77 -13.63
N ASP A 493 17.11 -14.05 -13.94
CA ASP A 493 16.74 -14.65 -15.22
C ASP A 493 15.38 -15.36 -15.18
N ALA A 494 14.96 -15.88 -16.34
CA ALA A 494 13.72 -16.64 -16.46
C ALA A 494 13.74 -17.90 -15.57
N GLY A 495 14.89 -18.58 -15.44
CA GLY A 495 15.01 -19.77 -14.60
C GLY A 495 14.79 -19.49 -13.12
N LEU A 496 15.37 -18.41 -12.59
CA LEU A 496 15.12 -17.95 -11.22
C LEU A 496 13.67 -17.54 -11.01
N ARG A 497 13.07 -16.88 -12.02
CA ARG A 497 11.65 -16.53 -11.99
C ARG A 497 10.76 -17.76 -11.84
N ASP A 498 11.03 -18.83 -12.57
CA ASP A 498 10.26 -20.06 -12.50
C ASP A 498 10.43 -20.75 -11.14
N GLN A 499 11.62 -20.71 -10.56
CA GLN A 499 11.85 -21.19 -9.18
C GLN A 499 11.03 -20.39 -8.16
N VAL A 500 11.04 -19.07 -8.25
CA VAL A 500 10.24 -18.20 -7.37
C VAL A 500 8.75 -18.46 -7.54
N LEU A 501 8.26 -18.63 -8.78
CA LEU A 501 6.87 -18.95 -9.06
C LEU A 501 6.44 -20.29 -8.43
N ARG A 502 7.29 -21.32 -8.49
CA ARG A 502 7.02 -22.62 -7.85
C ARG A 502 6.95 -22.47 -6.33
N PHE A 503 7.93 -21.79 -5.73
CA PHE A 503 7.95 -21.51 -4.30
C PHE A 503 6.69 -20.75 -3.85
N GLN A 504 6.33 -19.66 -4.55
CA GLN A 504 5.14 -18.88 -4.21
C GLN A 504 3.86 -19.72 -4.24
N LYS A 505 3.68 -20.55 -5.28
CA LYS A 505 2.52 -21.44 -5.38
C LYS A 505 2.47 -22.49 -4.27
N GLN A 506 3.60 -23.11 -3.95
CA GLN A 506 3.69 -24.14 -2.91
C GLN A 506 3.37 -23.58 -1.52
N HIS A 507 3.70 -22.32 -1.27
CA HIS A 507 3.46 -21.64 0.00
C HIS A 507 2.20 -20.77 0.01
N GLY A 508 1.28 -20.92 -0.95
CA GLY A 508 0.02 -20.15 -0.96
C GLY A 508 0.17 -18.64 -1.11
N LEU A 509 1.30 -18.17 -1.65
CA LEU A 509 1.60 -16.76 -1.89
C LEU A 509 1.17 -16.33 -3.30
N GLU A 510 1.05 -15.03 -3.52
CA GLU A 510 0.82 -14.47 -4.86
C GLU A 510 1.97 -14.87 -5.82
N ALA A 511 1.64 -15.68 -6.83
CA ALA A 511 2.58 -16.20 -7.82
C ALA A 511 2.94 -15.17 -8.91
N SER A 512 3.51 -14.04 -8.50
CA SER A 512 3.95 -12.96 -9.40
C SER A 512 5.31 -13.24 -10.06
N GLY A 513 6.11 -14.12 -9.47
CA GLY A 513 7.52 -14.31 -9.85
C GLY A 513 8.37 -13.09 -9.48
N VAL A 514 7.94 -12.30 -8.51
CA VAL A 514 8.71 -11.21 -7.90
C VAL A 514 8.71 -11.42 -6.39
N VAL A 515 9.90 -11.42 -5.79
CA VAL A 515 10.06 -11.63 -4.35
C VAL A 515 9.91 -10.28 -3.65
N ARG A 516 8.78 -10.08 -2.96
CA ARG A 516 8.52 -8.91 -2.10
C ARG A 516 8.50 -9.34 -0.62
N THR A 517 8.15 -8.43 0.29
CA THR A 517 8.11 -8.64 1.75
C THR A 517 7.45 -9.98 2.15
N HIS A 518 6.27 -10.30 1.61
CA HIS A 518 5.56 -11.56 1.92
C HIS A 518 6.39 -12.80 1.57
N THR A 519 6.99 -12.82 0.36
CA THR A 519 7.85 -13.92 -0.07
C THR A 519 9.16 -13.96 0.72
N LEU A 520 9.73 -12.80 1.09
CA LEU A 520 10.93 -12.73 1.93
C LEU A 520 10.69 -13.30 3.33
N ILE A 521 9.53 -13.01 3.93
CA ILE A 521 9.12 -13.58 5.23
C ILE A 521 9.04 -15.10 5.13
N ALA A 522 8.33 -15.62 4.12
CA ALA A 522 8.14 -17.05 3.90
C ALA A 522 9.47 -17.79 3.65
N LEU A 523 10.39 -17.20 2.88
CA LEU A 523 11.73 -17.74 2.66
C LEU A 523 12.52 -17.92 3.97
N GLY A 524 12.17 -17.19 5.03
CA GLY A 524 12.77 -17.31 6.35
C GLY A 524 12.23 -18.44 7.24
N ASN A 525 11.13 -19.11 6.86
CA ASN A 525 10.41 -20.05 7.75
C ASN A 525 11.27 -21.23 8.23
N GLU A 526 12.04 -21.84 7.34
CA GLU A 526 12.79 -23.07 7.63
C GLU A 526 14.19 -22.80 8.23
N ARG A 527 14.45 -21.59 8.72
CA ARG A 527 15.74 -21.26 9.32
C ARG A 527 15.76 -21.65 10.80
N ALA A 528 16.81 -22.36 11.22
CA ALA A 528 17.04 -22.72 12.61
C ALA A 528 16.99 -21.49 13.53
N GLY A 529 16.24 -21.57 14.63
CA GLY A 529 16.05 -20.49 15.59
C GLY A 529 14.98 -19.47 15.23
N THR A 530 14.28 -19.62 14.09
CA THR A 530 13.14 -18.77 13.72
C THR A 530 11.91 -19.16 14.54
N PRO A 531 11.28 -18.24 15.28
CA PRO A 531 10.02 -18.51 15.97
C PRO A 531 8.89 -18.75 14.97
N THR A 532 8.26 -19.92 15.05
CA THR A 532 7.10 -20.30 14.23
C THR A 532 5.86 -20.46 15.09
N LEU A 533 4.68 -20.49 14.47
CA LEU A 533 3.45 -20.88 15.15
C LEU A 533 3.52 -22.40 15.37
N SER A 534 3.48 -22.85 16.63
CA SER A 534 3.40 -24.29 16.92
C SER A 534 2.06 -24.83 16.38
N GLY A 535 2.03 -25.97 15.67
CA GLY A 535 0.77 -26.57 15.19
C GLY A 535 0.30 -26.15 13.79
N ALA A 536 0.98 -25.18 13.15
CA ALA A 536 0.79 -24.89 11.72
C ALA A 536 1.34 -26.07 10.89
N SER A 537 0.53 -27.10 10.68
CA SER A 537 0.84 -28.13 9.67
C SER A 537 0.72 -27.51 8.27
N PRO A 538 1.60 -27.90 7.34
CA PRO A 538 1.69 -27.34 5.99
C PRO A 538 0.44 -27.58 5.13
#